data_AF-A0A6F9ZZB2-F1
#
_entry.id   AF-A0A6F9ZZB2-F1
#
_cell.length_a   1.000
_cell.length_b   1.000
_cell.length_c   1.000
_cell.angle_alpha   90.00
_cell.angle_beta   90.00
_cell.angle_gamma   90.00
#
_symmetry.space_group_name_H-M   'P 1'
#
loop_
_entity.id
_entity.type
_entity.pdbx_description
1 polymer ?
#
loop_
_entity_poly.entity_id
_entity_poly.type
_entity_poly.pdbx_seq_one_letter_code
_entity_poly.pdbx_strand_id
1 'polypeptide(L)'
;MAKEQERAELHRAIWQIANDLRGSVDGWDFKQYVLGMLFYRFISENLTIYLNEEERRAGKKDFDYAKLSDKEAEFGRPDTVKEKGFYILPSELFANVAKNA
;
A
#
# COMPACT_ATOMS: atom_id res chain seq x y z
N MET A 1 -27.14 20.67 3.50
CA MET A 1 -27.31 20.14 4.87
C MET A 1 -26.99 18.65 4.93
N ALA A 2 -27.69 17.76 4.21
CA ALA A 2 -27.43 16.31 4.26
C ALA A 2 -25.97 15.87 3.96
N LYS A 3 -25.34 16.43 2.92
CA LYS A 3 -23.98 16.04 2.47
C LYS A 3 -22.87 16.37 3.48
N GLU A 4 -23.06 17.41 4.26
CA GLU A 4 -22.09 17.86 5.27
C GLU A 4 -22.19 17.02 6.54
N GLN A 5 -23.41 16.59 6.86
CA GLN A 5 -23.72 15.62 7.92
C GLN A 5 -23.15 14.23 7.61
N GLU A 6 -23.34 13.74 6.38
CA GLU A 6 -22.76 12.46 5.92
C GLU A 6 -21.24 12.45 6.00
N ARG A 7 -20.60 13.56 5.61
CA ARG A 7 -19.14 13.72 5.72
C ARG A 7 -18.67 13.75 7.16
N ALA A 8 -19.41 14.42 8.04
CA ALA A 8 -19.10 14.46 9.47
C ALA A 8 -19.26 13.07 10.12
N GLU A 9 -20.29 12.32 9.75
CA GLU A 9 -20.50 10.94 10.21
C GLU A 9 -19.40 10.00 9.71
N LEU A 10 -19.02 10.10 8.43
CA LEU A 10 -17.90 9.33 7.87
C LEU A 10 -16.58 9.65 8.59
N HIS A 11 -16.28 10.94 8.80
CA HIS A 11 -15.10 11.36 9.53
C HIS A 11 -15.11 10.82 10.97
N ARG A 12 -16.27 10.85 11.64
CA ARG A 12 -16.43 10.33 13.00
C ARG A 12 -16.25 8.82 13.06
N ALA A 13 -16.78 8.07 12.09
CA ALA A 13 -16.60 6.64 11.99
C ALA A 13 -15.12 6.26 11.76
N ILE A 14 -14.43 6.93 10.83
CA ILE A 14 -12.99 6.75 10.60
C ILE A 14 -12.19 7.05 11.87
N TRP A 15 -12.55 8.13 12.58
CA TRP A 15 -11.89 8.52 13.82
C TRP A 15 -12.13 7.52 14.95
N GLN A 16 -13.34 7.00 15.10
CA GLN A 16 -13.65 5.94 16.07
C GLN A 16 -12.89 4.65 15.75
N ILE A 17 -12.87 4.21 14.50
CA ILE A 17 -12.08 3.05 14.07
C ILE A 17 -10.61 3.25 14.42
N ALA A 18 -10.04 4.43 14.16
CA ALA A 18 -8.65 4.73 14.51
C ALA A 18 -8.41 4.73 16.04
N ASN A 19 -9.36 5.20 16.83
CA ASN A 19 -9.27 5.22 18.30
C ASN A 19 -9.38 3.81 18.88
N ASP A 20 -10.25 2.97 18.33
CA ASP A 20 -10.43 1.57 18.74
C ASP A 20 -9.21 0.73 18.36
N LEU A 21 -8.61 0.96 17.17
CA LEU A 21 -7.37 0.31 16.73
C LEU A 21 -6.14 0.70 17.55
N ARG A 22 -6.14 1.91 18.15
CA ARG A 22 -5.02 2.40 18.96
C ARG A 22 -4.89 1.66 20.30
N GLY A 23 -5.99 1.14 20.85
CA GLY A 23 -5.98 0.47 22.16
C GLY A 23 -5.29 1.32 23.25
N SER A 24 -4.35 0.73 23.99
CA SER A 24 -3.58 1.38 25.06
C SER A 24 -2.30 2.08 24.59
N VAL A 25 -2.07 2.19 23.28
CA VAL A 25 -0.83 2.77 22.72
C VAL A 25 -0.86 4.30 22.88
N ASP A 26 0.23 4.88 23.38
CA ASP A 26 0.34 6.34 23.53
C ASP A 26 0.25 7.04 22.16
N GLY A 27 -0.26 8.28 22.13
CA GLY A 27 -0.47 9.01 20.88
C GLY A 27 0.83 9.29 20.10
N TRP A 28 1.98 9.25 20.76
CA TRP A 28 3.29 9.37 20.12
C TRP A 28 3.73 8.05 19.46
N ASP A 29 3.60 6.92 20.14
CA ASP A 29 3.88 5.59 19.59
C ASP A 29 2.91 5.24 18.44
N PHE A 30 1.63 5.59 18.57
CA PHE A 30 0.64 5.38 17.52
C PHE A 30 1.06 6.06 16.21
N LYS A 31 1.62 7.28 16.28
CA LYS A 31 2.12 7.97 15.07
C LYS A 31 3.29 7.22 14.43
N GLN A 32 4.22 6.69 15.23
CA GLN A 32 5.37 5.96 14.70
C GLN A 32 4.94 4.65 14.02
N TYR A 33 4.08 3.85 14.67
CA TYR A 33 3.67 2.55 14.15
C TYR A 33 2.66 2.66 13.00
N VAL A 34 1.67 3.55 13.11
CA VAL A 34 0.61 3.67 12.11
C VAL A 34 1.11 4.41 10.87
N LEU A 35 1.88 5.48 11.02
CA LEU A 35 2.38 6.21 9.84
C LEU A 35 3.36 5.35 9.04
N GLY A 36 4.21 4.55 9.69
CA GLY A 36 5.10 3.61 9.02
C GLY A 36 4.32 2.56 8.21
N MET A 37 3.29 1.95 8.82
CA MET A 37 2.45 0.96 8.13
C MET A 37 1.62 1.57 6.99
N LEU A 38 1.06 2.78 7.19
CA LEU A 38 0.35 3.51 6.14
C LEU A 38 1.28 3.88 4.99
N PHE A 39 2.50 4.32 5.28
CA PHE A 39 3.48 4.64 4.28
C PHE A 39 3.90 3.39 3.51
N TYR A 40 4.19 2.28 4.19
CA TYR A 40 4.50 0.99 3.57
C TYR A 40 3.37 0.51 2.65
N ARG A 41 2.12 0.58 3.11
CA ARG A 41 0.94 0.29 2.28
C ARG A 41 0.91 1.19 1.03
N PHE A 42 1.08 2.49 1.22
CA PHE A 42 1.06 3.47 0.13
C PHE A 42 2.12 3.19 -0.94
N ILE A 43 3.38 2.97 -0.55
CA ILE A 43 4.46 2.72 -1.52
C ILE A 43 4.30 1.35 -2.20
N SER A 44 3.77 0.35 -1.49
CA SER A 44 3.52 -0.99 -2.05
C SER A 44 2.39 -0.96 -3.09
N GLU A 45 1.28 -0.31 -2.79
CA GLU A 45 0.18 -0.12 -3.74
C GLU A 45 0.62 0.74 -4.94
N ASN A 46 1.35 1.83 -4.70
CA ASN A 46 1.86 2.69 -5.78
C ASN A 46 2.76 1.95 -6.75
N LEU A 47 3.70 1.15 -6.23
CA LEU A 47 4.62 0.35 -7.04
C LEU A 47 3.85 -0.68 -7.88
N THR A 48 2.93 -1.41 -7.25
CA THR A 48 2.14 -2.45 -7.92
C THR A 48 1.30 -1.86 -9.05
N ILE A 49 0.63 -0.73 -8.81
CA ILE A 49 -0.15 -0.01 -9.83
C ILE A 49 0.76 0.42 -10.98
N TYR A 50 1.89 1.04 -10.66
CA TYR A 50 2.83 1.54 -11.65
C TYR A 50 3.35 0.42 -12.58
N LEU A 51 3.90 -0.66 -12.02
CA LEU A 51 4.43 -1.77 -12.82
C LEU A 51 3.34 -2.47 -13.62
N ASN A 52 2.14 -2.61 -13.05
CA ASN A 52 1.00 -3.17 -13.76
C ASN A 52 0.57 -2.31 -14.95
N GLU A 53 0.54 -0.98 -14.80
CA GLU A 53 0.20 -0.09 -15.90
C GLU A 53 1.24 -0.14 -17.03
N GLU A 54 2.53 -0.11 -16.70
CA GLU A 54 3.60 -0.15 -17.71
C GLU A 54 3.60 -1.47 -18.51
N GLU A 55 3.49 -2.61 -17.82
CA GLU A 55 3.45 -3.93 -18.49
C GLU A 55 2.19 -4.14 -19.33
N ARG A 56 1.04 -3.60 -18.87
CA ARG A 56 -0.21 -3.64 -19.65
C ARG A 56 -0.12 -2.73 -20.87
N ARG A 57 0.51 -1.56 -20.77
CA ARG A 57 0.81 -0.67 -21.91
C ARG A 57 1.75 -1.34 -22.92
N ALA A 58 2.71 -2.15 -22.44
CA ALA A 58 3.60 -2.96 -23.27
C ALA A 58 2.92 -4.20 -23.89
N GLY A 59 1.63 -4.45 -23.59
CA GLY A 59 0.82 -5.49 -24.24
C GLY A 59 0.48 -6.69 -23.35
N LYS A 60 0.98 -6.78 -22.12
CA LYS A 60 0.63 -7.86 -21.18
C LYS A 60 -0.63 -7.51 -20.39
N LYS A 61 -1.80 -7.63 -21.03
CA LYS A 61 -3.10 -7.17 -20.49
C LYS A 61 -3.47 -7.73 -19.12
N ASP A 62 -3.12 -8.98 -18.85
CA ASP A 62 -3.44 -9.67 -17.59
C ASP A 62 -2.27 -9.68 -16.59
N PHE A 63 -1.27 -8.82 -16.80
CA PHE A 63 -0.12 -8.74 -15.92
C PHE A 63 -0.53 -8.24 -14.52
N ASP A 64 0.01 -8.92 -13.52
CA ASP A 64 -0.17 -8.62 -12.11
C ASP A 64 1.15 -8.86 -11.35
N TYR A 65 1.83 -7.76 -11.03
CA TYR A 65 3.09 -7.75 -10.30
C TYR A 65 3.01 -8.49 -8.97
N ALA A 66 1.87 -8.45 -8.29
CA ALA A 66 1.71 -9.11 -7.00
C ALA A 66 1.72 -10.64 -7.08
N LYS A 67 1.60 -11.22 -8.28
CA LYS A 67 1.58 -12.67 -8.52
C LYS A 67 2.90 -13.23 -9.06
N LEU A 68 3.86 -12.36 -9.38
CA LEU A 68 5.18 -12.79 -9.83
C LEU A 68 5.96 -13.45 -8.71
N SER A 69 6.88 -14.35 -9.07
CA SER A 69 7.90 -14.78 -8.11
C SER A 69 8.95 -13.68 -7.92
N ASP A 70 9.55 -13.62 -6.73
CA ASP A 70 10.62 -12.65 -6.44
C ASP A 70 11.77 -12.76 -7.45
N LYS A 71 12.10 -13.98 -7.89
CA LYS A 71 13.16 -14.21 -8.89
C LYS A 71 12.85 -13.54 -10.22
N GLU A 72 11.60 -13.57 -10.67
CA GLU A 72 11.19 -12.92 -11.91
C GLU A 72 11.09 -11.41 -11.75
N ALA A 73 10.72 -10.94 -10.56
CA ALA A 73 10.65 -9.51 -10.24
C ALA A 73 12.05 -8.85 -10.24
N GLU A 74 13.08 -9.55 -9.76
CA GLU A 74 14.47 -9.01 -9.69
C GLU A 74 14.98 -8.44 -11.03
N PHE A 75 14.52 -8.98 -12.16
CA PHE A 75 14.90 -8.46 -13.48
C PHE A 75 14.49 -6.99 -13.68
N GLY A 76 13.36 -6.57 -13.12
CA GLY A 76 12.85 -5.19 -13.23
C GLY A 76 13.37 -4.23 -12.16
N ARG A 77 14.10 -4.73 -11.14
CA ARG A 77 14.58 -3.90 -10.02
C ARG A 77 15.47 -2.74 -10.47
N PRO A 78 16.52 -2.92 -11.31
CA PRO A 78 17.44 -1.83 -11.63
C PRO A 78 16.75 -0.62 -12.27
N ASP A 79 15.86 -0.85 -13.23
CA ASP A 79 15.15 0.20 -13.95
C ASP A 79 14.13 0.89 -13.03
N THR A 80 13.38 0.10 -12.26
CA THR A 80 12.38 0.63 -11.32
C THR A 80 13.03 1.47 -10.23
N VAL A 81 14.18 1.04 -9.68
CA VAL A 81 14.94 1.83 -8.69
C VAL A 81 15.43 3.15 -9.30
N LYS A 82 15.87 3.13 -10.56
CA LYS A 82 16.33 4.34 -11.25
C LYS A 82 15.21 5.37 -11.46
N GLU A 83 13.98 4.91 -11.71
CA GLU A 83 12.84 5.77 -11.99
C GLU A 83 12.06 6.20 -10.72
N LYS A 84 11.90 5.30 -9.76
CA LYS A 84 11.09 5.53 -8.53
C LYS A 84 11.92 5.79 -7.28
N GLY A 85 13.20 5.40 -7.26
CA GLY A 85 14.07 5.51 -6.09
C GLY A 85 13.88 4.43 -5.02
N PHE A 86 12.96 3.48 -5.22
CA PHE A 86 12.70 2.38 -4.30
C PHE A 86 12.18 1.14 -5.04
N TYR A 87 12.18 0.00 -4.36
CA TYR A 87 11.65 -1.26 -4.89
C TYR A 87 11.18 -2.18 -3.77
N ILE A 88 10.15 -2.97 -4.03
CA ILE A 88 9.57 -3.95 -3.08
C ILE A 88 9.30 -5.23 -3.85
N LEU A 89 9.79 -6.37 -3.35
CA LEU A 89 9.55 -7.66 -3.97
C LEU A 89 8.07 -8.08 -3.86
N PRO A 90 7.54 -8.90 -4.78
CA PRO A 90 6.18 -9.41 -4.68
C PRO A 90 5.87 -10.03 -3.30
N SER A 91 6.75 -10.86 -2.74
CA SER A 91 6.56 -11.46 -1.41
C SER A 91 6.46 -10.44 -0.28
N GLU A 92 7.06 -9.26 -0.47
CA GLU A 92 7.14 -8.16 0.48
C GLU A 92 6.12 -7.05 0.19
N LEU A 93 5.16 -7.25 -0.74
CA LEU A 93 4.08 -6.30 -0.95
C LEU A 93 3.11 -6.36 0.23
N PHE A 94 2.55 -5.20 0.62
CA PHE A 94 1.59 -5.09 1.72
C PHE A 94 0.45 -6.09 1.57
N ALA A 95 -0.10 -6.23 0.36
CA ALA A 95 -1.19 -7.18 0.08
C ALA A 95 -0.78 -8.64 0.32
N ASN A 96 0.46 -9.01 0.00
CA ASN A 96 0.96 -10.38 0.14
C ASN A 96 1.40 -10.67 1.58
N VAL A 97 2.03 -9.71 2.26
CA VAL A 97 2.33 -9.81 3.70
C VAL A 97 1.03 -9.92 4.49
N ALA A 98 0.05 -9.05 4.24
CA ALA A 98 -1.24 -9.09 4.94
C ALA A 98 -2.04 -10.37 4.68
N LYS A 99 -1.91 -10.98 3.49
CA LYS A 99 -2.53 -12.27 3.17
C LYS A 99 -1.91 -13.44 3.93
N ASN A 100 -0.64 -13.33 4.30
CA ASN A 100 0.12 -14.37 5.00
C ASN A 100 0.20 -14.14 6.52
N ALA A 101 -0.44 -13.08 7.03
CA ALA A 101 -0.45 -12.69 8.44
C ALA A 101 -1.46 -13.49 9.27
#